data_AF-A0A0E3SSR5-F1
#
_entry.id   AF-A0A0E3SSR5-F1
#
_cell.length_a   1.000
_cell.length_b   1.000
_cell.length_c   1.000
_cell.angle_alpha   90.00
_cell.angle_beta   90.00
_cell.angle_gamma   90.00
#
_symmetry.space_group_name_H-M   'P 1'
#
loop_
_entity.id
_entity.type
_entity.pdbx_description
1 polymer ?
#
loop_
_entity_poly.entity_id
_entity_poly.type
_entity_poly.pdbx_seq_one_letter_code
_entity_poly.pdbx_strand_id
1 'polypeptide(L)'
;MRNSLKAAVVLLSIILVLIVVNYSSVLNYTANKESAEQTARIEGEQLGNYFFIPETYGYEDKIVFTFVLRDPKYAADYYATYEIKEDGNTIESANSKLYENVTFENAIFIEIPRKSSSVYELEIMINDEEGNKVHQSGITLRS
;
A
#
# COMPACT_ATOMS: atom_id res chain seq x y z
N MET A 1 22.13 -6.94 -41.19
CA MET A 1 22.48 -5.65 -40.54
C MET A 1 21.33 -4.64 -40.48
N ARG A 2 20.57 -4.39 -41.56
CA ARG A 2 19.52 -3.35 -41.55
C ARG A 2 18.30 -3.66 -40.68
N ASN A 3 17.91 -4.93 -40.56
CA ASN A 3 16.74 -5.34 -39.76
C ASN A 3 17.07 -5.50 -38.27
N SER A 4 18.30 -5.93 -37.95
CA SER A 4 18.80 -6.01 -36.57
C SER A 4 18.96 -4.64 -35.92
N LEU A 5 19.35 -3.62 -36.70
CA LEU A 5 19.44 -2.23 -36.22
C LEU A 5 18.04 -1.64 -35.91
N LYS A 6 17.04 -1.92 -36.76
CA LYS A 6 15.65 -1.51 -36.51
C LYS A 6 15.06 -2.15 -35.26
N ALA A 7 15.31 -3.45 -35.07
CA ALA A 7 14.86 -4.17 -33.88
C ALA A 7 15.49 -3.59 -32.59
N ALA A 8 16.78 -3.28 -32.61
CA ALA A 8 17.47 -2.67 -31.47
C ALA A 8 16.91 -1.27 -31.12
N VAL A 9 16.59 -0.44 -32.12
CA VAL A 9 16.00 0.88 -31.90
C VAL A 9 14.59 0.78 -31.32
N VAL A 10 13.78 -0.17 -31.78
CA VAL A 10 12.44 -0.40 -31.23
C VAL A 10 12.52 -0.85 -29.77
N LEU A 11 13.42 -1.79 -29.44
CA LEU A 11 13.62 -2.24 -28.06
C LEU A 11 14.07 -1.09 -27.13
N LEU A 12 15.00 -0.26 -27.59
CA LEU A 12 15.43 0.93 -26.85
C LEU A 12 14.28 1.92 -26.60
N SER A 13 13.42 2.13 -27.60
CA SER A 13 12.26 3.02 -27.45
C SER A 13 11.24 2.48 -26.45
N ILE A 14 11.01 1.17 -26.40
CA ILE A 14 10.12 0.52 -25.44
C ILE A 14 10.68 0.67 -24.02
N ILE A 15 11.98 0.42 -23.83
CA ILE A 15 12.64 0.60 -22.52
C ILE A 15 12.54 2.04 -22.04
N LEU A 16 12.76 3.01 -22.93
CA LEU A 16 12.65 4.43 -22.59
C LEU A 16 11.23 4.82 -22.16
N VAL A 17 10.21 4.32 -22.87
CA VAL A 17 8.80 4.53 -22.52
C VAL A 17 8.47 3.90 -21.16
N LEU A 18 8.95 2.69 -20.88
CA LEU A 18 8.75 2.03 -19.59
C LEU A 18 9.39 2.81 -18.44
N ILE A 19 10.59 3.36 -18.63
CA ILE A 19 11.25 4.22 -17.63
C ILE A 19 10.45 5.50 -17.38
N VAL A 20 9.98 6.17 -18.43
CA VAL A 20 9.20 7.41 -18.30
C VAL A 20 7.85 7.17 -17.61
N VAL A 21 7.16 6.07 -17.93
CA VAL A 21 5.91 5.67 -17.27
C VAL A 21 6.15 5.34 -15.80
N ASN A 22 7.21 4.60 -15.48
CA ASN A 22 7.55 4.27 -14.10
C ASN A 22 7.89 5.53 -13.27
N TYR A 23 8.70 6.43 -13.83
CA TYR A 23 9.02 7.71 -13.17
C TYR A 23 7.81 8.61 -12.96
N SER A 24 6.90 8.72 -13.94
CA SER A 24 5.70 9.54 -13.80
C SER A 24 4.72 8.95 -12.78
N SER A 25 4.61 7.62 -12.68
CA SER A 25 3.84 7.00 -11.59
C SER A 25 4.41 7.31 -10.20
N VAL A 26 5.74 7.30 -10.03
CA VAL A 26 6.41 7.62 -8.76
C VAL A 26 6.30 9.11 -8.40
N LEU A 27 6.42 10.01 -9.38
CA LEU A 27 6.25 11.46 -9.18
C LEU A 27 4.79 11.83 -8.85
N ASN A 28 3.81 11.24 -9.54
CA ASN A 28 2.40 11.48 -9.22
C ASN A 28 2.02 10.94 -7.83
N TYR A 29 2.66 9.86 -7.38
CA TYR A 29 2.49 9.36 -6.01
C TYR A 29 3.00 10.32 -4.94
N THR A 30 3.99 11.16 -5.26
CA THR A 30 4.63 12.06 -4.27
C THR A 30 4.11 13.50 -4.28
N ALA A 31 3.51 13.95 -5.39
CA ALA A 31 3.16 15.37 -5.59
C ALA A 31 1.80 15.81 -5.02
N ASN A 32 0.84 14.92 -4.77
CA ASN A 32 -0.53 15.27 -4.34
C ASN A 32 -0.86 14.84 -2.89
N LYS A 33 0.07 15.06 -1.96
CA LYS A 33 -0.17 14.78 -0.55
C LYS A 33 -0.99 15.92 0.09
N GLU A 34 -2.31 15.87 0.00
CA GLU A 34 -3.14 16.62 0.93
C GLU A 34 -3.21 15.88 2.26
N SER A 35 -2.82 16.54 3.34
CA SER A 35 -2.85 15.95 4.68
C SER A 35 -4.29 15.82 5.14
N ALA A 36 -4.87 14.62 5.02
CA ALA A 36 -6.12 14.27 5.71
C ALA A 36 -5.88 14.23 7.23
N GLU A 37 -6.85 14.68 8.02
CA GLU A 37 -6.76 14.68 9.48
C GLU A 37 -6.92 13.23 9.99
N GLN A 38 -5.78 12.58 10.25
CA GLN A 38 -5.75 11.19 10.70
C GLN A 38 -5.91 11.13 12.22
N THR A 39 -7.01 10.54 12.69
CA THR A 39 -7.12 10.07 14.08
C THR A 39 -6.83 8.58 14.13
N ALA A 40 -5.55 8.21 14.23
CA ALA A 40 -5.17 6.81 14.46
C ALA A 40 -5.61 6.41 15.88
N ARG A 41 -6.64 5.55 15.97
CA ARG A 41 -6.97 4.84 17.21
C ARG A 41 -6.30 3.47 17.15
N ILE A 42 -5.27 3.26 17.96
CA ILE A 42 -4.72 1.92 18.19
C ILE A 42 -5.71 1.21 19.13
N GLU A 43 -6.77 0.62 18.57
CA GLU A 43 -7.63 -0.31 19.30
C GLU A 43 -7.07 -1.74 19.17
N GLY A 44 -6.67 -2.30 20.31
CA GLY A 44 -6.09 -3.64 20.44
C GLY A 44 -4.92 -3.65 21.43
N GLU A 45 -4.74 -4.76 22.16
CA GLU A 45 -3.49 -5.00 22.91
C GLU A 45 -2.31 -4.74 21.98
N GLN A 46 -1.43 -3.81 22.35
CA GLN A 46 -0.19 -3.58 21.61
C GLN A 46 0.54 -4.92 21.56
N LEU A 47 0.51 -5.59 20.41
CA LEU A 47 1.49 -6.60 20.09
C LEU A 47 2.83 -5.85 20.21
N GLY A 48 3.66 -6.22 21.19
CA GLY A 48 4.96 -5.57 21.43
C GLY A 48 5.95 -5.67 20.25
N ASN A 49 5.50 -6.23 19.13
CA ASN A 49 6.23 -6.47 17.90
C ASN A 49 5.77 -5.48 16.83
N TYR A 50 6.41 -4.32 16.82
CA TYR A 50 6.21 -3.26 15.81
C TYR A 50 6.93 -3.60 14.49
N PHE A 51 6.63 -4.75 13.86
CA PHE A 51 7.27 -5.14 12.58
C PHE A 51 6.88 -4.21 11.43
N PHE A 52 5.64 -3.72 11.47
CA PHE A 52 5.12 -2.77 10.50
C PHE A 52 4.88 -1.40 11.13
N ILE A 53 5.11 -0.36 10.32
CA ILE A 53 4.74 1.02 10.60
C ILE A 53 3.54 1.34 9.70
N PRO A 54 2.34 1.51 10.28
CA PRO A 54 1.17 1.90 9.50
C PRO A 54 1.24 3.39 9.15
N GLU A 55 1.05 3.69 7.88
CA GLU A 55 0.95 5.04 7.33
C GLU A 55 -0.35 5.16 6.52
N THR A 56 -0.92 6.35 6.44
CA THR A 56 -2.13 6.59 5.65
C THR A 56 -1.99 7.88 4.88
N TYR A 57 -2.34 7.83 3.61
CA TYR A 57 -2.26 8.96 2.69
C TYR A 57 -3.65 9.21 2.10
N GLY A 58 -4.15 10.44 2.24
CA GLY A 58 -5.33 10.91 1.54
C GLY A 58 -4.92 11.69 0.30
N TYR A 59 -5.42 11.30 -0.86
CA TYR A 59 -5.33 12.05 -2.12
C TYR A 59 -6.72 12.61 -2.45
N GLU A 60 -6.85 13.40 -3.53
CA GLU A 60 -8.15 13.94 -3.94
C GLU A 60 -9.18 12.83 -4.25
N ASP A 61 -8.74 11.75 -4.89
CA ASP A 61 -9.58 10.69 -5.44
C ASP A 61 -9.47 9.34 -4.72
N LYS A 62 -8.46 9.18 -3.84
CA LYS A 62 -8.20 7.90 -3.16
C LYS A 62 -7.60 8.04 -1.77
N ILE A 63 -7.74 6.99 -0.98
CA ILE A 63 -7.03 6.79 0.29
C ILE A 63 -6.11 5.59 0.11
N VAL A 64 -4.88 5.70 0.61
CA VAL A 64 -3.87 4.64 0.56
C VAL A 64 -3.42 4.31 1.97
N PHE A 65 -3.72 3.10 2.42
CA PHE A 65 -3.16 2.53 3.64
C PHE A 65 -1.86 1.81 3.30
N THR A 66 -0.78 2.17 3.99
CA THR A 66 0.56 1.62 3.75
C THR A 66 1.08 0.97 5.01
N PHE A 67 1.65 -0.23 4.89
CA PHE A 67 2.32 -0.91 5.99
C PHE A 67 3.77 -1.15 5.61
N VAL A 68 4.65 -0.30 6.15
CA VAL A 68 6.09 -0.31 5.85
C VAL A 68 6.81 -1.18 6.86
N LEU A 69 7.72 -2.04 6.42
CA LEU A 69 8.58 -2.79 7.33
C LEU A 69 9.47 -1.84 8.14
N ARG A 70 9.58 -2.08 9.44
CA ARG A 70 10.43 -1.26 10.32
C ARG A 70 11.92 -1.47 10.04
N ASP A 71 12.34 -2.69 9.74
CA ASP A 71 13.74 -3.00 9.44
C ASP A 71 13.92 -3.25 7.93
N PRO A 72 14.69 -2.40 7.23
CA PRO A 72 14.87 -2.47 5.79
C PRO A 72 15.67 -3.67 5.30
N LYS A 73 16.24 -4.48 6.19
CA LYS A 73 17.01 -5.69 5.84
C LYS A 73 16.13 -6.89 5.54
N TYR A 74 14.84 -6.83 5.86
CA TYR A 74 13.93 -7.96 5.67
C TYR A 74 13.21 -7.86 4.32
N ALA A 75 13.18 -9.00 3.64
CA ALA A 75 12.38 -9.26 2.46
C ALA A 75 11.70 -10.62 2.68
N ALA A 76 10.37 -10.64 2.69
CA ALA A 76 9.60 -11.86 2.93
C ALA A 76 8.19 -11.73 2.36
N ASP A 77 7.50 -12.86 2.23
CA ASP A 77 6.09 -12.86 1.88
C ASP A 77 5.23 -12.66 3.14
N TYR A 78 4.11 -11.96 2.99
CA TYR A 78 3.16 -11.72 4.07
C TYR A 78 1.72 -11.93 3.61
N TYR A 79 0.87 -12.26 4.58
CA TYR A 79 -0.56 -12.51 4.35
C TYR A 79 -1.38 -11.50 5.15
N ALA A 80 -2.20 -10.71 4.46
CA ALA A 80 -3.08 -9.74 5.12
C ALA A 80 -4.53 -10.18 5.09
N THR A 81 -5.19 -10.09 6.23
CA THR A 81 -6.65 -10.16 6.36
C THR A 81 -7.15 -8.80 6.80
N TYR A 82 -8.09 -8.23 6.07
CA TYR A 82 -8.60 -6.90 6.36
C TYR A 82 -10.06 -6.70 5.95
N GLU A 83 -10.69 -5.72 6.59
CA GLU A 83 -11.99 -5.17 6.24
C GLU A 83 -11.91 -3.64 6.22
N ILE A 84 -12.48 -3.03 5.18
CA ILE A 84 -12.60 -1.60 5.03
C ILE A 84 -14.07 -1.22 4.95
N LYS A 85 -14.47 -0.25 5.78
CA LYS A 85 -15.81 0.31 5.78
C LYS A 85 -15.80 1.77 5.35
N GLU A 86 -16.81 2.16 4.57
CA GLU A 86 -17.19 3.54 4.29
C GLU A 86 -18.56 3.78 4.95
N ASP A 87 -18.60 4.74 5.89
CA ASP A 87 -19.82 5.10 6.63
C ASP A 87 -20.54 3.88 7.24
N GLY A 88 -19.74 2.95 7.77
CA GLY A 88 -20.19 1.69 8.40
C GLY A 88 -20.48 0.53 7.44
N ASN A 89 -20.40 0.74 6.12
CA ASN A 89 -20.63 -0.29 5.11
C ASN A 89 -19.31 -0.86 4.59
N THR A 90 -19.14 -2.18 4.61
CA THR A 90 -17.95 -2.82 4.03
C THR A 90 -17.87 -2.56 2.52
N ILE A 91 -16.81 -1.88 2.10
CA ILE A 91 -16.53 -1.57 0.69
C ILE A 91 -15.45 -2.47 0.09
N GLU A 92 -14.55 -2.98 0.93
CA GLU A 92 -13.51 -3.92 0.53
C GLU A 92 -13.17 -4.83 1.70
N SER A 93 -12.91 -6.11 1.42
CA SER A 93 -12.34 -7.03 2.39
C SER A 93 -11.48 -8.07 1.70
N ALA A 94 -10.51 -8.59 2.43
CA ALA A 94 -9.70 -9.70 1.98
C ALA A 94 -9.43 -10.65 3.14
N ASN A 95 -9.32 -11.93 2.81
CA ASN A 95 -8.93 -12.97 3.74
C ASN A 95 -7.62 -13.60 3.26
N SER A 96 -6.56 -13.46 4.04
CA SER A 96 -5.24 -14.05 3.78
C SER A 96 -4.68 -13.72 2.39
N LYS A 97 -4.79 -12.45 1.98
CA LYS A 97 -4.23 -11.96 0.71
C LYS A 97 -2.70 -11.96 0.79
N LEU A 98 -2.06 -12.66 -0.16
CA LEU A 98 -0.61 -12.74 -0.29
C LEU A 98 -0.04 -11.41 -0.84
N TYR A 99 1.03 -10.95 -0.20
CA TYR A 99 1.92 -9.91 -0.67
C TYR A 99 3.33 -10.50 -0.74
N GLU A 100 3.84 -10.68 -1.95
CA GLU A 100 5.15 -11.30 -2.19
C GLU A 100 6.28 -10.29 -2.08
N ASN A 101 7.43 -10.72 -1.56
CA ASN A 101 8.67 -9.96 -1.51
C ASN A 101 8.47 -8.53 -0.96
N VAL A 102 7.79 -8.43 0.19
CA VAL A 102 7.57 -7.17 0.88
C VAL A 102 8.91 -6.70 1.44
N THR A 103 9.26 -5.46 1.13
CA THR A 103 10.49 -4.80 1.61
C THR A 103 10.14 -3.39 2.11
N PHE A 104 11.14 -2.65 2.60
CA PHE A 104 10.95 -1.23 2.92
C PHE A 104 10.50 -0.40 1.70
N GLU A 105 11.03 -0.71 0.50
CA GLU A 105 10.69 0.00 -0.73
C GLU A 105 9.43 -0.58 -1.43
N ASN A 106 9.12 -1.85 -1.17
CA ASN A 106 7.94 -2.55 -1.67
C ASN A 106 7.02 -2.91 -0.49
N ALA A 107 6.37 -1.90 0.07
CA ALA A 107 5.47 -2.04 1.21
C ALA A 107 4.14 -2.69 0.81
N ILE A 108 3.32 -3.04 1.81
CA ILE A 108 1.93 -3.45 1.58
C ILE A 108 1.09 -2.20 1.37
N PHE A 109 0.40 -2.11 0.23
CA PHE A 109 -0.50 -1.01 -0.12
C PHE A 109 -1.93 -1.52 -0.28
N ILE A 110 -2.88 -0.80 0.32
CA ILE A 110 -4.31 -1.00 0.12
C ILE A 110 -4.92 0.34 -0.28
N GLU A 111 -5.41 0.43 -1.51
CA GLU A 111 -5.96 1.65 -2.09
C GLU A 111 -7.48 1.53 -2.24
N ILE A 112 -8.21 2.56 -1.79
CA ILE A 112 -9.65 2.66 -1.95
C ILE A 112 -10.02 4.02 -2.57
N PRO A 113 -11.14 4.11 -3.32
CA PRO A 113 -11.69 5.40 -3.74
C PRO A 113 -12.03 6.27 -2.53
N ARG A 114 -11.76 7.58 -2.63
CA ARG A 114 -12.12 8.58 -1.62
C ARG A 114 -13.38 9.31 -2.03
N LYS A 115 -14.30 9.49 -1.08
CA LYS A 115 -15.45 10.39 -1.18
C LYS A 115 -15.35 11.46 -0.12
N SER A 116 -15.64 12.70 -0.49
CA SER A 116 -15.67 13.83 0.45
C SER A 116 -16.70 13.60 1.54
N SER A 117 -16.37 13.94 2.79
CA SER A 117 -17.26 13.86 3.96
C SER A 117 -17.63 12.45 4.41
N SER A 118 -16.96 11.40 3.91
CA SER A 118 -17.14 10.02 4.37
C SER A 118 -16.17 9.67 5.49
N VAL A 119 -16.58 8.72 6.34
CA VAL A 119 -15.75 8.11 7.37
C VAL A 119 -15.27 6.75 6.88
N TYR A 120 -13.97 6.52 6.95
CA TYR A 120 -13.33 5.27 6.58
C TYR A 120 -12.77 4.56 7.79
N GLU A 121 -13.01 3.26 7.88
CA GLU A 121 -12.49 2.38 8.93
C GLU A 121 -11.76 1.21 8.30
N LEU A 122 -10.52 0.95 8.71
CA LEU A 122 -9.74 -0.23 8.33
C LEU A 122 -9.46 -1.05 9.58
N GLU A 123 -9.81 -2.33 9.55
CA GLU A 123 -9.29 -3.34 10.46
C GLU A 123 -8.36 -4.26 9.67
N ILE A 124 -7.14 -4.48 10.17
CA ILE A 124 -6.14 -5.32 9.48
C ILE A 124 -5.33 -6.18 10.45
N MET A 125 -5.02 -7.38 9.97
CA MET A 125 -4.06 -8.32 10.56
C MET A 125 -3.08 -8.75 9.46
N ILE A 126 -1.78 -8.76 9.78
CA ILE A 126 -0.73 -9.26 8.89
C ILE A 126 -0.02 -10.42 9.58
N ASN A 127 0.13 -11.52 8.85
CA ASN A 127 0.85 -12.71 9.29
C ASN A 127 2.08 -12.95 8.39
N ASP A 128 3.13 -13.55 8.94
CA ASP A 128 4.25 -14.09 8.17
C ASP A 128 3.90 -15.41 7.47
N GLU A 129 4.86 -15.98 6.73
CA GLU A 129 4.72 -17.27 6.02
C GLU A 129 4.43 -18.47 6.94
N GLU A 130 4.83 -18.38 8.21
CA GLU A 130 4.58 -19.41 9.21
C GLU A 130 3.19 -19.25 9.87
N GLY A 131 2.46 -18.19 9.53
CA GLY A 131 1.15 -17.87 10.11
C GLY A 131 1.23 -17.14 11.45
N ASN A 132 2.42 -16.68 11.87
CA ASN A 132 2.56 -15.87 13.07
C ASN A 132 2.05 -14.45 12.79
N LYS A 133 1.27 -13.92 13.73
CA LYS A 133 0.78 -12.54 13.65
C LYS A 133 1.91 -11.56 13.92
N VAL A 134 2.25 -10.76 12.91
CA VAL A 134 3.33 -9.75 12.96
C VAL A 134 2.81 -8.32 13.04
N HIS A 135 1.54 -8.09 12.71
CA HIS A 135 0.89 -6.78 12.86
C HIS A 135 -0.62 -6.92 13.07
N GLN A 136 -1.19 -6.00 13.84
CA GLN A 136 -2.64 -5.81 13.95
C GLN A 136 -2.93 -4.35 14.27
N SER A 137 -3.86 -3.73 13.55
CA SER A 137 -4.26 -2.34 13.80
C SER A 137 -5.67 -2.05 13.30
N GLY A 138 -6.34 -1.11 13.98
CA GLY A 138 -7.49 -0.38 13.47
C GLY A 138 -7.08 1.04 13.05
N ILE A 139 -7.65 1.57 11.97
CA ILE A 139 -7.45 2.95 11.51
C ILE A 139 -8.82 3.56 11.20
N THR A 140 -9.06 4.79 11.66
CA THR A 140 -10.25 5.56 11.29
C THR A 140 -9.81 6.89 10.68
N LEU A 141 -10.37 7.24 9.53
CA LEU A 141 -10.11 8.47 8.79
C LEU A 141 -11.42 9.20 8.50
N ARG A 142 -11.40 10.53 8.54
CA ARG A 142 -12.47 11.37 8.00
C ARG A 142 -11.95 12.10 6.77
N SER A 143 -12.70 12.01 5.69
CA SER A 143 -12.38 12.56 4.37
C SER A 143 -13.02 13.92 4.15
#